data_AF-A0A355U5U9-F1
#
_entry.id   AF-A0A355U5U9-F1
#
_cell.length_a   1.000
_cell.length_b   1.000
_cell.length_c   1.000
_cell.angle_alpha   90.00
_cell.angle_beta   90.00
_cell.angle_gamma   90.00
#
_symmetry.space_group_name_H-M   'P 1'
#
loop_
_entity.id
_entity.type
_entity.pdbx_description
1 polymer ?
#
loop_
_entity_poly.entity_id
_entity_poly.type
_entity_poly.pdbx_seq_one_letter_code
_entity_poly.pdbx_strand_id
1 'polypeptide(L)'
;DLVVEDVIVEYVIKTLKRDLELLKSSGYDGFEILGLERPFLHDIDGFHFIGYVDRMDSLRPGEIRIVDYKTGKVEDKDVNITDANAEEVVEALFGPSNEGRPKIAFQLYL
;
A
#
# COMPACT_ATOMS: atom_id res chain seq x y z
N ASP A 1 10.65 20.99 -7.89
CA ASP A 1 9.42 21.79 -8.01
C ASP A 1 8.85 21.90 -6.61
N LEU A 2 8.67 23.12 -6.09
CA LEU A 2 8.23 23.37 -4.71
C LEU A 2 6.88 22.72 -4.42
N VAL A 3 6.01 22.63 -5.42
CA VAL A 3 4.68 21.99 -5.30
C VAL A 3 4.81 20.50 -4.99
N VAL A 4 5.78 19.80 -5.59
CA VAL A 4 6.00 18.36 -5.36
C VAL A 4 6.53 18.11 -3.95
N GLU A 5 7.41 18.99 -3.46
CA GLU A 5 7.95 18.91 -2.10
C GLU A 5 6.83 19.08 -1.06
N ASP A 6 5.97 20.10 -1.23
CA ASP A 6 4.84 20.35 -0.34
C ASP A 6 3.85 19.18 -0.30
N VAL A 7 3.54 18.57 -1.44
CA VAL A 7 2.66 17.39 -1.51
C VAL A 7 3.27 16.18 -0.79
N ILE A 8 4.58 15.93 -0.95
CA ILE A 8 5.28 14.85 -0.24
C ILE A 8 5.24 15.10 1.27
N VAL A 9 5.54 16.33 1.70
CA VAL A 9 5.47 16.71 3.12
C VAL A 9 4.06 16.51 3.65
N GLU A 10 3.03 16.95 2.91
CA GLU A 10 1.64 16.78 3.34
C GLU A 10 1.25 15.30 3.44
N TYR A 11 1.68 14.46 2.50
CA TYR A 11 1.45 13.01 2.55
C TYR A 11 2.11 12.36 3.75
N VAL A 12 3.38 12.69 4.04
CA VAL A 12 4.10 12.21 5.22
C VAL A 12 3.37 12.65 6.49
N ILE A 13 2.99 13.93 6.59
CA ILE A 13 2.28 14.46 7.76
C ILE A 13 0.92 13.79 7.95
N LYS A 14 0.15 13.56 6.87
CA LYS A 14 -1.14 12.84 6.94
C LYS A 14 -0.95 11.40 7.39
N THR A 15 0.07 10.71 6.89
CA THR A 15 0.40 9.34 7.29
C THR A 15 0.73 9.28 8.79
N LEU A 16 1.60 10.17 9.27
CA LEU A 16 1.97 10.26 10.69
C LEU A 16 0.77 10.61 11.57
N LYS A 17 -0.11 11.51 11.13
CA LYS A 17 -1.35 11.84 11.85
C LYS A 17 -2.27 10.63 11.96
N ARG A 18 -2.44 9.87 10.87
CA ARG A 18 -3.28 8.67 10.84
C ARG A 18 -2.74 7.58 11.77
N ASP A 19 -1.43 7.34 11.73
CA ASP A 19 -0.77 6.41 12.65
C ASP A 19 -0.95 6.86 14.11
N LEU A 20 -0.80 8.16 14.40
CA LEU A 20 -1.01 8.70 15.74
C LEU A 20 -2.46 8.53 16.23
N GLU A 21 -3.45 8.74 15.36
CA GLU A 21 -4.86 8.50 15.69
C GLU A 21 -5.14 7.03 15.98
N LEU A 22 -4.55 6.12 15.20
CA LEU A 22 -4.65 4.68 15.43
C LEU A 22 -4.03 4.29 16.77
N LEU A 23 -2.85 4.79 17.09
CA LEU A 23 -2.17 4.57 18.37
C LEU A 23 -3.01 5.07 19.56
N LYS A 24 -3.51 6.32 19.47
CA LYS A 24 -4.38 6.91 20.50
C LYS A 24 -5.67 6.12 20.72
N SER A 25 -6.34 5.72 19.63
CA SER A 25 -7.61 4.98 19.72
C SER A 25 -7.44 3.56 20.22
N SER A 26 -6.26 2.97 20.03
CA SER A 26 -5.94 1.61 20.48
C SER A 26 -5.28 1.55 21.87
N GLY A 27 -4.87 2.69 22.43
CA GLY A 27 -4.24 2.78 23.75
C GLY A 27 -2.78 2.34 23.77
N TYR A 28 -2.11 2.31 22.61
CA TYR A 28 -0.70 1.97 22.47
C TYR A 28 0.12 3.21 22.16
N ASP A 29 1.34 3.25 22.69
CA ASP A 29 2.28 4.37 22.47
C ASP A 29 3.21 4.16 21.27
N GLY A 30 3.09 3.03 20.57
CA GLY A 30 3.88 2.69 19.40
C GLY A 30 3.43 1.38 18.75
N PHE A 31 4.11 1.01 17.66
CA PHE A 31 3.95 -0.27 16.98
C PHE A 31 5.28 -1.04 16.99
N GLU A 32 5.19 -2.36 16.85
CA GLU A 32 6.34 -3.26 16.80
C GLU A 32 6.66 -3.62 15.34
N ILE A 33 7.91 -3.49 14.92
CA ILE A 33 8.35 -4.03 13.63
C ILE A 33 8.62 -5.52 13.81
N LEU A 34 7.80 -6.35 13.17
CA LEU A 34 7.88 -7.82 13.24
C LEU A 34 8.89 -8.39 12.23
N GLY A 35 9.09 -7.70 11.11
CA GLY A 35 10.01 -8.14 10.07
C GLY A 35 10.24 -7.09 8.99
N LEU A 36 11.42 -7.17 8.36
CA LEU A 36 11.80 -6.39 7.20
C LEU A 36 12.30 -7.34 6.10
N GLU A 37 11.98 -7.05 4.85
CA GLU A 37 12.42 -7.77 3.65
C GLU A 37 12.27 -9.30 3.80
N ARG A 38 11.12 -9.74 4.33
CA ARG A 38 10.90 -11.15 4.65
C ARG A 38 10.44 -11.90 3.41
N PRO A 39 11.07 -13.02 3.04
CA PRO A 39 10.57 -13.86 1.95
C PRO A 39 9.21 -14.44 2.34
N PHE A 40 8.28 -14.43 1.38
CA PHE A 40 6.99 -15.08 1.46
C PHE A 40 6.93 -16.16 0.36
N LEU A 41 6.80 -17.41 0.79
CA LEU A 41 6.70 -18.58 -0.07
C LEU A 41 5.39 -19.27 0.26
N HIS A 42 4.51 -19.44 -0.73
CA HIS A 42 3.24 -20.09 -0.49
C HIS A 42 2.71 -20.83 -1.71
N ASP A 43 2.08 -21.97 -1.46
CA ASP A 43 1.50 -22.81 -2.50
C ASP A 43 -0.02 -22.67 -2.45
N ILE A 44 -0.63 -22.26 -3.56
CA ILE A 44 -2.09 -22.12 -3.69
C ILE A 44 -2.50 -22.85 -4.96
N ASP A 45 -3.35 -23.87 -4.82
CA ASP A 45 -3.90 -24.67 -5.93
C ASP A 45 -2.82 -25.22 -6.90
N GLY A 46 -1.69 -25.68 -6.35
CA GLY A 46 -0.57 -26.21 -7.14
C GLY A 46 0.32 -25.15 -7.79
N PHE A 47 0.04 -23.86 -7.58
CA PHE A 47 0.90 -22.76 -8.02
C PHE A 47 1.79 -22.28 -6.88
N HIS A 48 3.07 -22.04 -7.22
CA HIS A 48 4.08 -21.55 -6.28
C HIS A 48 4.19 -20.02 -6.34
N PHE A 49 3.84 -19.36 -5.25
CA PHE A 49 3.97 -17.91 -5.09
C PHE A 49 5.23 -17.58 -4.32
N ILE A 50 6.04 -16.69 -4.89
CA ILE A 50 7.29 -16.21 -4.30
C ILE A 50 7.22 -14.69 -4.27
N GLY A 51 7.42 -14.11 -3.10
CA GLY A 51 7.46 -12.67 -2.90
C GLY A 51 8.36 -12.27 -1.75
N TYR A 52 8.55 -10.97 -1.59
CA TYR A 52 9.23 -10.36 -0.46
C TYR A 52 8.31 -9.30 0.13
N VAL A 53 8.19 -9.31 1.45
CA VAL A 53 7.42 -8.33 2.20
C VAL A 53 8.39 -7.29 2.74
N ASP A 54 8.31 -6.05 2.25
CA ASP A 54 9.23 -4.96 2.64
C ASP A 54 9.20 -4.71 4.16
N ARG A 55 8.01 -4.58 4.76
CA ARG A 55 7.84 -4.47 6.22
C ARG A 55 6.56 -5.13 6.72
N MET A 56 6.69 -5.81 7.85
CA MET A 56 5.58 -6.29 8.68
C MET A 56 5.66 -5.57 10.02
N ASP A 57 4.57 -4.97 10.46
CA ASP A 57 4.48 -4.35 11.77
C ASP A 57 3.14 -4.65 12.48
N SER A 58 3.10 -4.46 13.79
CA SER A 58 1.92 -4.70 14.62
C SER A 58 1.65 -3.51 15.51
N LEU A 59 0.46 -2.91 15.35
CA LEU A 59 -0.04 -1.83 16.19
C LEU A 59 -0.66 -2.35 17.48
N ARG A 60 -1.19 -3.58 17.47
CA ARG A 60 -1.81 -4.24 18.62
C ARG A 60 -1.70 -5.77 18.54
N PRO A 61 -1.69 -6.47 19.68
CA PRO A 61 -1.56 -7.93 19.71
C PRO A 61 -2.61 -8.63 18.84
N GLY A 62 -2.16 -9.61 18.06
CA GLY A 62 -3.03 -10.39 17.16
C GLY A 62 -3.27 -9.75 15.80
N GLU A 63 -2.75 -8.55 15.54
CA GLU A 63 -2.85 -7.89 14.24
C GLU A 63 -1.50 -7.68 13.57
N ILE A 64 -1.49 -7.81 12.25
CA ILE A 64 -0.33 -7.61 11.39
C ILE A 64 -0.73 -6.61 10.30
N ARG A 65 0.08 -5.56 10.15
CA ARG A 65 0.05 -4.63 9.03
C ARG A 65 1.23 -4.95 8.11
N ILE A 66 0.92 -5.10 6.82
CA ILE A 66 1.92 -5.26 5.76
C ILE A 66 2.12 -3.90 5.10
N VAL A 67 3.38 -3.48 4.96
CA VAL A 67 3.76 -2.22 4.33
C VAL A 67 4.72 -2.52 3.19
N ASP A 68 4.42 -1.96 2.02
CA ASP A 68 5.17 -2.08 0.78
C ASP A 68 5.51 -0.67 0.29
N TYR A 69 6.79 -0.41 0.05
CA TYR A 69 7.28 0.90 -0.35
C TYR A 69 7.40 0.95 -1.87
N LYS A 70 6.61 1.81 -2.50
CA LYS A 70 6.74 2.10 -3.93
C LYS A 70 7.39 3.46 -4.14
N THR A 71 8.42 3.49 -4.99
CA THR A 71 9.15 4.70 -5.40
C THR A 71 8.66 5.27 -6.74
N GLY A 72 7.61 4.69 -7.31
CA GLY A 72 7.04 5.13 -8.58
C GLY A 72 6.45 6.55 -8.49
N LYS A 73 6.58 7.31 -9.58
CA LYS A 73 5.83 8.57 -9.72
C LYS A 73 4.34 8.26 -9.83
N VAL A 74 3.56 8.95 -9.00
CA VAL A 74 2.10 9.01 -9.05
C VAL A 74 1.75 10.09 -10.08
N GLU A 75 1.16 9.70 -11.21
CA GLU A 75 0.58 10.64 -12.17
C GLU A 75 -0.89 10.87 -11.82
N ASP A 76 -1.49 12.03 -12.17
CA ASP A 76 -2.88 12.37 -11.80
C ASP A 76 -3.92 11.33 -12.26
N LYS A 77 -3.61 10.61 -13.34
CA LYS A 77 -4.42 9.51 -13.88
C LYS A 77 -4.46 8.28 -12.98
N ASP A 78 -3.47 8.12 -12.10
CA ASP A 78 -3.33 6.94 -11.25
C ASP A 78 -4.10 7.09 -9.92
N VAL A 79 -4.55 8.31 -9.57
CA VAL A 79 -5.22 8.63 -8.29
C VAL A 79 -6.70 9.03 -8.44
N ASN A 80 -7.10 9.50 -9.62
CA ASN A 80 -8.48 9.93 -9.89
C ASN A 80 -9.31 8.80 -10.50
N ILE A 81 -9.68 7.83 -9.66
CA ILE A 81 -10.67 6.81 -10.02
C ILE A 81 -12.06 7.37 -9.71
N THR A 82 -12.92 7.38 -10.72
CA THR A 82 -14.30 7.84 -10.69
C THR A 82 -15.19 6.76 -11.27
N ASP A 83 -16.51 6.85 -11.05
CA ASP A 83 -17.47 5.91 -11.64
C ASP A 83 -17.36 5.84 -13.18
N ALA A 84 -16.88 6.92 -13.82
CA ALA A 84 -16.73 6.99 -15.27
C ALA A 84 -15.52 6.23 -15.83
N ASN A 85 -14.49 5.92 -15.02
CA ASN A 85 -13.27 5.24 -15.48
C ASN A 85 -12.93 3.96 -14.69
N ALA A 86 -13.79 3.55 -13.75
CA ALA A 86 -13.55 2.39 -12.91
C ALA A 86 -13.41 1.07 -13.70
N GLU A 87 -14.25 0.83 -14.72
CA GLU A 87 -14.19 -0.39 -15.53
C GLU A 87 -12.88 -0.51 -16.31
N GLU A 88 -12.39 0.60 -16.89
CA GLU A 88 -11.11 0.63 -17.61
C GLU A 88 -9.92 0.37 -16.68
N VAL A 89 -9.99 0.87 -15.44
CA VAL A 89 -8.97 0.61 -14.42
C VAL A 89 -8.95 -0.86 -14.01
N VAL A 90 -10.13 -1.50 -13.87
CA VAL A 90 -10.24 -2.95 -13.60
C VAL A 90 -9.67 -3.77 -14.76
N GLU A 91 -10.04 -3.44 -16.01
CA GLU A 91 -9.52 -4.08 -17.21
C GLU A 91 -7.98 -3.96 -17.30
N ALA A 92 -7.42 -2.79 -16.99
CA ALA A 92 -5.97 -2.57 -17.00
C ALA A 92 -5.22 -3.31 -15.87
N LEU A 93 -5.90 -3.65 -14.76
CA LEU A 93 -5.30 -4.39 -13.64
C LEU A 93 -5.34 -5.90 -13.79
N PHE A 94 -6.44 -6.42 -14.34
CA PHE A 94 -6.75 -7.85 -14.40
C PHE A 94 -6.77 -8.40 -15.83
N GLY A 95 -6.61 -7.53 -16.83
CA GLY A 95 -6.50 -7.92 -18.23
C GLY A 95 -5.22 -8.73 -18.50
N PRO A 96 -5.17 -9.43 -19.63
CA PRO A 96 -4.05 -10.31 -19.97
C PRO A 96 -2.75 -9.54 -20.34
N SER A 97 -2.85 -8.23 -20.55
CA SER A 97 -1.71 -7.35 -20.87
C SER A 97 -1.22 -6.59 -19.65
N ASN A 98 0.10 -6.50 -19.50
CA ASN A 98 0.74 -5.65 -18.49
C ASN A 98 0.94 -4.20 -18.96
N GLU A 99 0.66 -3.89 -20.23
CA GLU A 99 0.74 -2.51 -20.74
C GLU A 99 -0.42 -1.67 -20.20
N GLY A 100 -0.11 -0.50 -19.64
CA GLY A 100 -1.12 0.43 -19.10
C GLY A 100 -1.58 0.10 -17.68
N ARG A 101 -1.07 -0.96 -17.06
CA ARG A 101 -1.39 -1.31 -15.67
C ARG A 101 -1.06 -0.14 -14.74
N PRO A 102 -2.01 0.35 -13.92
CA PRO A 102 -1.77 1.41 -12.96
C PRO A 102 -0.60 1.04 -12.05
N LYS A 103 0.33 1.99 -11.84
CA LYS A 103 1.53 1.78 -11.02
C LYS A 103 1.25 1.85 -9.53
N ILE A 104 0.08 2.35 -9.14
CA ILE A 104 -0.32 2.51 -7.76
C ILE A 104 -1.00 1.23 -7.32
N ALA A 105 -0.40 0.59 -6.33
CA ALA A 105 -0.98 -0.52 -5.61
C ALA A 105 -2.29 -0.05 -4.96
N PHE A 106 -3.40 -0.68 -5.33
CA PHE A 106 -4.64 -0.56 -4.57
C PHE A 106 -4.36 -1.06 -3.16
N GLN A 107 -4.58 -0.18 -2.17
CA GLN A 107 -4.72 -0.63 -0.79
C GLN A 107 -6.14 -1.21 -0.67
N LEU A 108 -6.29 -2.50 -1.03
CA LEU A 108 -7.50 -3.26 -0.76
C LEU A 108 -7.62 -3.42 0.76
N TYR A 109 -8.48 -2.60 1.37
CA TYR A 109 -9.02 -2.91 2.69
C TYR A 109 -10.15 -3.92 2.47
N LEU A 110 -9.85 -5.20 2.67
CA LEU A 110 -10.86 -6.25 2.81
C LEU A 110 -11.43 -6.26 4.23
#